data_AF-A0A4Q7KLE8-F1
#
_entry.id   AF-A0A4Q7KLE8-F1
#
_cell.length_a   1.000
_cell.length_b   1.000
_cell.length_c   1.000
_cell.angle_alpha   90.00
_cell.angle_beta   90.00
_cell.angle_gamma   90.00
#
_symmetry.space_group_name_H-M   'P 1'
#
loop_
_entity.id
_entity.type
_entity.pdbx_description
1 polymer ?
#
loop_
_entity_poly.entity_id
_entity_poly.type
_entity_poly.pdbx_seq_one_letter_code
_entity_poly.pdbx_strand_id
1 'polypeptide(L)'
;MAEISHHDAISRYPELAQLVDQRWSWEERPLPGTRGPVLWGSRQANATHLAAQVFIYSAHDVSVYWRENGIAHTAPPGELSTFIEFLAYGR
;
A
#
# COMPACT_ATOMS: atom_id res chain seq x y z
N MET A 1 -2.82 -3.38 -16.07
CA MET A 1 -2.82 -2.72 -14.75
C MET A 1 -3.59 -1.43 -14.92
N ALA A 2 -4.48 -1.12 -14.00
CA ALA A 2 -5.35 0.05 -14.08
C ALA A 2 -5.19 0.87 -12.81
N GLU A 3 -4.94 2.17 -12.95
CA GLU A 3 -5.00 3.10 -11.81
C GLU A 3 -6.46 3.18 -11.33
N ILE A 4 -6.66 3.13 -10.02
CA ILE A 4 -7.97 3.28 -9.41
C ILE A 4 -7.99 4.47 -8.46
N SER A 5 -9.18 5.02 -8.26
CA SER A 5 -9.35 6.10 -7.30
C SER A 5 -9.10 5.60 -5.87
N HIS A 6 -8.70 6.53 -5.00
CA HIS A 6 -8.57 6.24 -3.57
C HIS A 6 -9.90 5.76 -2.97
N HIS A 7 -11.02 6.30 -3.45
CA HIS A 7 -12.36 5.88 -3.02
C HIS A 7 -12.65 4.42 -3.39
N ASP A 8 -12.28 3.97 -4.58
CA ASP A 8 -12.45 2.57 -5.00
C ASP A 8 -11.57 1.63 -4.18
N ALA A 9 -10.35 2.07 -3.82
CA ALA A 9 -9.48 1.32 -2.93
C ALA A 9 -10.11 1.16 -1.53
N ILE A 10 -10.66 2.23 -0.95
CA ILE A 10 -11.38 2.19 0.33
C ILE A 10 -12.60 1.28 0.27
N SER A 11 -13.37 1.32 -0.83
CA SER A 11 -14.56 0.48 -0.99
C SER A 11 -14.23 -1.02 -0.92
N ARG A 12 -12.99 -1.41 -1.24
CA ARG A 12 -12.50 -2.80 -1.17
C ARG A 12 -11.81 -3.10 0.15
N TYR A 13 -11.11 -2.10 0.70
CA TYR A 13 -10.31 -2.19 1.91
C TYR A 13 -10.54 -0.93 2.76
N PRO A 14 -11.57 -0.93 3.63
CA PRO A 14 -11.98 0.25 4.39
C PRO A 14 -10.87 0.84 5.26
N GLU A 15 -9.91 0.02 5.69
CA GLU A 15 -8.76 0.43 6.50
C GLU A 15 -7.93 1.52 5.81
N LEU A 16 -7.88 1.50 4.46
CA LEU A 16 -7.14 2.47 3.65
C LEU A 16 -7.66 3.90 3.81
N ALA A 17 -8.87 4.09 4.37
CA ALA A 17 -9.41 5.42 4.65
C ALA A 17 -8.49 6.25 5.55
N GLN A 18 -7.67 5.62 6.39
CA GLN A 18 -6.68 6.29 7.24
C GLN A 18 -5.55 6.96 6.43
N LEU A 19 -5.39 6.61 5.15
CA LEU A 19 -4.34 7.10 4.27
C LEU A 19 -4.80 8.23 3.33
N VAL A 20 -6.06 8.67 3.42
CA VAL A 20 -6.69 9.60 2.46
C VAL A 20 -5.92 10.92 2.29
N ASP A 21 -5.37 11.47 3.37
CA ASP A 21 -4.67 12.76 3.36
C ASP A 21 -3.19 12.66 2.92
N GLN A 22 -2.71 11.45 2.63
CA GLN A 22 -1.28 11.18 2.44
C GLN A 22 -0.86 10.98 0.98
N ARG A 23 -1.70 11.42 0.02
CA ARG A 23 -1.40 11.41 -1.43
C ARG A 23 -0.96 10.05 -1.96
N TRP A 24 -1.69 9.00 -1.57
CA TRP A 24 -1.49 7.67 -2.10
C TRP A 24 -2.08 7.54 -3.51
N SER A 25 -1.34 6.86 -4.38
CA SER A 25 -1.80 6.39 -5.69
C SER A 25 -2.04 4.88 -5.64
N TRP A 26 -3.08 4.40 -6.30
CA TRP A 26 -3.50 3.00 -6.24
C TRP A 26 -3.61 2.38 -7.63
N GLU A 27 -3.12 1.15 -7.76
CA GLU A 27 -3.13 0.40 -9.01
C GLU A 27 -3.65 -1.02 -8.78
N GLU A 28 -4.61 -1.43 -9.60
CA GLU A 28 -5.03 -2.82 -9.72
C GLU A 28 -4.00 -3.63 -10.51
N ARG A 29 -3.49 -4.67 -9.85
CA ARG A 29 -2.47 -5.57 -10.41
C ARG A 29 -2.91 -7.02 -10.34
N PRO A 30 -4.00 -7.43 -11.02
CA PRO A 30 -4.39 -8.85 -11.04
C PRO A 30 -3.30 -9.69 -11.73
N LEU A 31 -2.34 -10.15 -10.95
CA LEU A 31 -1.23 -10.98 -11.39
C LEU A 31 -1.71 -12.44 -11.33
N PRO A 32 -1.58 -13.20 -12.42
CA PRO A 32 -2.07 -14.57 -12.46
C PRO A 32 -1.33 -15.45 -11.43
N GLY A 33 -2.10 -16.07 -10.54
CA GLY A 33 -1.61 -16.94 -9.46
C GLY A 33 -2.11 -16.52 -8.08
N THR A 34 -2.21 -17.47 -7.15
CA THR A 34 -2.68 -17.27 -5.77
C THR A 34 -1.80 -16.35 -4.90
N ARG A 35 -0.67 -15.87 -5.44
CA ARG A 35 0.31 -15.03 -4.75
C ARG A 35 0.53 -13.67 -5.44
N GLY A 36 -0.30 -13.31 -6.42
CA GLY A 36 -0.23 -12.01 -7.08
C GLY A 36 -0.83 -10.88 -6.20
N PRO A 37 -0.20 -9.70 -6.10
CA PRO A 37 -0.77 -8.55 -5.40
C PRO A 37 -1.97 -8.02 -6.18
N VAL A 38 -3.19 -8.18 -5.67
CA VAL A 38 -4.40 -7.69 -6.33
C VAL A 38 -4.49 -6.16 -6.34
N LEU A 39 -3.90 -5.52 -5.31
CA LEU A 39 -3.86 -4.06 -5.18
C LEU A 39 -2.45 -3.62 -4.78
N TRP A 40 -1.96 -2.56 -5.43
CA TRP A 40 -0.73 -1.88 -5.08
C TRP A 40 -1.01 -0.42 -4.77
N GLY A 41 -0.55 0.06 -3.62
CA GLY A 41 -0.52 1.46 -3.24
C GLY A 41 0.90 1.99 -3.23
N SER A 42 1.09 3.22 -3.68
CA SER A 42 2.37 3.92 -3.55
C SER A 42 2.18 5.37 -3.10
N ARG A 43 3.07 5.82 -2.21
CA ARG A 43 3.16 7.21 -1.75
C ARG A 43 4.50 7.78 -2.18
N GLN A 44 4.47 8.93 -2.85
CA GLN A 44 5.68 9.64 -3.25
C GLN A 44 6.17 10.57 -2.12
N ALA A 45 7.47 10.52 -1.82
CA ALA A 45 8.15 11.52 -1.00
C ALA A 45 8.40 12.80 -1.81
N ASN A 46 8.72 12.63 -3.10
CA ASN A 46 8.95 13.68 -4.08
C ASN A 46 8.74 13.10 -5.49
N ALA A 47 8.90 13.93 -6.52
CA ALA A 47 8.67 13.57 -7.92
C ALA A 47 9.46 12.35 -8.43
N THR A 48 10.51 11.90 -7.72
CA THR A 48 11.41 10.81 -8.16
C THR A 48 11.57 9.69 -7.13
N HIS A 49 11.05 9.86 -5.91
CA HIS A 49 11.26 8.91 -4.81
C HIS A 49 9.96 8.49 -4.14
N LEU A 50 9.77 7.18 -4.04
CA LEU A 50 8.70 6.57 -3.26
C LEU A 50 9.06 6.63 -1.76
N ALA A 51 8.14 7.17 -0.96
CA ALA A 51 8.19 7.17 0.50
C ALA A 51 7.77 5.80 1.05
N ALA A 52 6.67 5.26 0.53
CA ALA A 52 6.08 4.01 0.97
C ALA A 52 5.33 3.30 -0.15
N GLN A 53 5.20 1.98 -0.05
CA GLN A 53 4.46 1.12 -0.95
C GLN A 53 3.74 0.05 -0.15
N VAL A 54 2.52 -0.28 -0.55
CA VAL A 54 1.67 -1.31 0.06
C VAL A 54 1.25 -2.28 -1.01
N PHE A 55 1.47 -3.57 -0.79
CA PHE A 55 1.04 -4.64 -1.69
C PHE A 55 0.02 -5.50 -0.94
N ILE A 56 -1.20 -5.60 -1.48
CA ILE A 56 -2.26 -6.44 -0.94
C ILE A 56 -2.43 -7.63 -1.87
N TYR A 57 -2.25 -8.84 -1.36
CA TYR A 57 -2.33 -10.08 -2.12
C TYR A 57 -3.72 -10.70 -2.06
N SER A 58 -4.02 -11.62 -2.99
CA SER A 58 -5.31 -12.33 -3.04
C SER A 58 -5.63 -13.14 -1.78
N ALA A 59 -4.61 -13.53 -1.02
CA ALA A 59 -4.78 -14.19 0.28
C ALA A 59 -5.05 -13.21 1.44
N HIS A 60 -5.23 -11.92 1.14
CA HIS A 60 -5.29 -10.81 2.10
C HIS A 60 -4.02 -10.59 2.92
N ASP A 61 -2.93 -11.30 2.62
CA ASP A 61 -1.59 -10.93 3.07
C ASP A 61 -1.24 -9.52 2.56
N VAL A 62 -0.53 -8.76 3.38
CA VAL A 62 -0.05 -7.43 3.02
C VAL A 62 1.44 -7.33 3.22
N SER A 63 2.15 -6.75 2.26
CA SER A 63 3.56 -6.38 2.41
C SER A 63 3.74 -4.89 2.26
N VAL A 64 4.49 -4.28 3.16
CA VAL A 64 4.78 -2.86 3.14
C VAL A 64 6.28 -2.63 2.98
N TYR A 65 6.59 -1.68 2.10
CA TYR A 65 7.94 -1.20 1.87
C TYR A 65 7.96 0.28 2.14
N TRP A 66 8.93 0.78 2.89
CA TRP A 66 9.09 2.21 3.12
C TRP A 66 10.55 2.60 3.14
N ARG A 67 10.81 3.89 2.98
CA ARG A 67 12.15 4.45 3.16
C ARG A 67 12.18 5.36 4.38
N GLU A 68 13.15 5.11 5.25
CA GLU A 68 13.46 5.94 6.41
C GLU A 68 14.94 6.31 6.35
N ASN A 69 15.25 7.61 6.41
CA ASN A 69 16.64 8.11 6.34
C ASN A 69 17.47 7.55 5.16
N GLY A 70 16.82 7.30 4.02
CA GLY A 70 17.45 6.72 2.82
C GLY A 70 17.61 5.20 2.84
N ILE A 71 17.27 4.54 3.94
CA ILE A 71 17.30 3.08 4.09
C ILE A 71 15.95 2.50 3.68
N ALA A 72 15.97 1.47 2.85
CA ALA A 72 14.76 0.75 2.47
C ALA A 72 14.45 -0.32 3.51
N HIS A 73 13.23 -0.27 4.04
CA HIS A 73 12.70 -1.24 4.99
C HIS A 73 11.56 -2.03 4.33
N THR A 74 11.43 -3.28 4.73
CA THR A 74 10.35 -4.18 4.29
C THR A 74 9.79 -4.86 5.52
N ALA A 75 8.48 -4.79 5.69
CA ALA A 75 7.80 -5.58 6.70
C ALA A 75 7.51 -6.99 6.16
N PRO A 76 7.62 -8.03 7.01
CA PRO A 76 7.13 -9.37 6.65
C PRO A 76 5.61 -9.33 6.36
N PRO A 77 5.07 -10.29 5.59
CA PRO A 77 3.63 -10.35 5.33
C PRO A 77 2.82 -10.42 6.63
N GLY A 78 1.70 -9.71 6.68
CA GLY A 78 0.83 -9.63 7.85
C GLY A 78 -0.50 -8.94 7.57
N GLU A 79 -1.27 -8.67 8.62
CA GLU A 79 -2.60 -8.07 8.51
C GLU A 79 -2.56 -6.62 8.03
N LEU A 80 -3.51 -6.27 7.15
CA LEU A 80 -3.63 -4.93 6.58
C LEU A 80 -3.74 -3.85 7.67
N SER A 81 -4.62 -4.03 8.64
CA SER A 81 -4.92 -3.04 9.68
C SER A 81 -3.68 -2.59 10.44
N THR A 82 -2.81 -3.54 10.82
CA THR A 82 -1.55 -3.25 11.54
C THR A 82 -0.62 -2.37 10.70
N PHE A 83 -0.51 -2.65 9.41
CA PHE A 83 0.35 -1.87 8.53
C PHE A 83 -0.22 -0.51 8.18
N ILE A 84 -1.53 -0.43 8.00
CA ILE A 84 -2.18 0.85 7.70
C ILE A 84 -2.10 1.78 8.90
N GLU A 85 -2.25 1.28 10.12
CA GLU A 85 -2.03 2.09 11.33
C GLU A 85 -0.58 2.61 11.40
N PHE A 86 0.40 1.75 11.13
CA PHE A 86 1.82 2.13 11.05
C PHE A 86 2.09 3.20 9.97
N LEU A 87 1.46 3.11 8.80
CA LEU A 87 1.64 4.08 7.72
C LEU A 87 0.86 5.38 7.95
N ALA A 88 -0.31 5.29 8.58
CA ALA A 88 -1.19 6.41 8.87
C ALA A 88 -0.59 7.33 9.92
N TYR A 89 -0.07 6.73 11.00
CA TYR A 89 0.41 7.42 12.19
C TYR A 89 1.91 7.28 12.42
N GLY A 90 2.64 6.78 11.42
CA GLY A 90 4.07 6.52 11.47
C GLY A 90 4.84 7.68 12.11
N ARG A 91 5.36 7.35 13.29
CA ARG A 91 6.12 8.10 14.30
C ARG A 91 6.63 9.52 13.98
#